data_AF-K6X805-F1
#
_entry.id   AF-K6X805-F1
#
_cell.length_a   1.000
_cell.length_b   1.000
_cell.length_c   1.000
_cell.angle_alpha   90.00
_cell.angle_beta   90.00
_cell.angle_gamma   90.00
#
_symmetry.space_group_name_H-M   'P 1'
#
loop_
_entity.id
_entity.type
_entity.pdbx_description
1 polymer ?
#
loop_
_entity_poly.entity_id
_entity_poly.type
_entity_poly.pdbx_seq_one_letter_code
_entity_poly.pdbx_strand_id
1 'polypeptide(L)'
;MDKSLGWNIRDRLLLKNASVFSFQTRTRNWHFYNSKQQKHAQVANINQSMTNLWDEALVGFHENKKLNDKLLFVGALAHLLEDATVPAHITPIYHGPTAIKFLNAKQMAKLVNYMKERSDSRFVIHDNLDKYPVEVSKLRAKLRQKTSCGSLAKSENSVSNLLLQNERFTQILLETPIIECSNFVWKSFWTPPKENEYFGRYNIENENILFGEKGNLTDSNGASCSFDKDDVRYREFAQKLHLQAIETDVRLLETLLL
;
A
#
# COMPACT_ATOMS: atom_id res chain seq x y z
N MET A 1 4.37 -11.46 -14.42
CA MET A 1 4.94 -12.77 -14.08
C MET A 1 6.42 -12.66 -14.32
N ASP A 2 7.18 -12.42 -13.26
CA ASP A 2 8.64 -12.35 -13.35
C ASP A 2 9.19 -13.77 -13.48
N LYS A 3 10.02 -14.00 -14.50
CA LYS A 3 10.60 -15.31 -14.85
C LYS A 3 11.91 -15.59 -14.09
N SER A 4 12.27 -14.75 -13.12
CA SER A 4 13.59 -14.72 -12.49
C SER A 4 13.73 -15.60 -11.23
N LEU A 5 12.64 -16.09 -10.64
CA LEU A 5 12.72 -17.05 -9.53
C LEU A 5 12.51 -18.46 -10.09
N GLY A 6 13.62 -19.15 -10.37
CA GLY A 6 13.66 -20.56 -10.76
C GLY A 6 13.15 -21.49 -9.65
N TRP A 7 11.85 -21.41 -9.36
CA TRP A 7 11.15 -22.17 -8.34
C TRP A 7 10.39 -23.31 -9.00
N ASN A 8 10.76 -24.54 -8.67
CA ASN A 8 10.10 -25.71 -9.22
C ASN A 8 8.77 -25.94 -8.49
N ILE A 9 7.75 -26.45 -9.19
CA ILE A 9 6.40 -26.66 -8.60
C ILE A 9 6.45 -27.56 -7.35
N ARG A 10 7.44 -28.46 -7.28
CA ARG A 10 7.70 -29.32 -6.11
C ARG A 10 8.08 -28.55 -4.85
N ASP A 11 8.83 -27.46 -4.97
CA ASP A 11 9.26 -26.66 -3.81
C ASP A 11 8.05 -25.92 -3.19
N ARG A 12 7.08 -25.55 -4.02
CA ARG A 12 5.81 -24.94 -3.60
C ARG A 12 4.91 -25.88 -2.80
N LEU A 13 4.97 -27.18 -3.04
CA LEU A 13 4.17 -28.20 -2.35
C LEU A 13 4.71 -28.53 -0.95
N LEU A 14 6.00 -28.28 -0.71
CA LEU A 14 6.65 -28.53 0.58
C LEU A 14 6.68 -27.31 1.49
N LEU A 15 6.37 -26.13 0.95
CA LEU A 15 6.35 -24.87 1.68
C LEU A 15 5.11 -24.82 2.59
N LYS A 16 5.33 -24.75 3.91
CA LYS A 16 4.23 -24.52 4.85
C LYS A 16 3.70 -23.10 4.68
N ASN A 17 2.38 -22.93 4.67
CA ASN A 17 1.71 -21.65 4.41
C ASN A 17 1.98 -21.05 3.01
N ALA A 18 2.14 -21.91 2.00
CA ALA A 18 2.25 -21.48 0.60
C ALA A 18 1.02 -20.75 0.06
N SER A 19 -0.10 -20.76 0.81
CA SER A 19 -1.33 -20.03 0.51
C SER A 19 -1.04 -18.55 0.24
N VAL A 20 -0.17 -17.90 1.01
CA VAL A 20 0.21 -16.48 0.83
C VAL A 20 0.67 -16.18 -0.61
N PHE A 21 1.31 -17.15 -1.25
CA PHE A 21 1.85 -17.01 -2.61
C PHE A 21 0.93 -17.54 -3.70
N SER A 22 -0.24 -18.07 -3.34
CA SER A 22 -1.15 -18.71 -4.30
C SER A 22 -1.96 -17.68 -5.09
N PHE A 23 -2.25 -17.99 -6.35
CA PHE A 23 -3.08 -17.13 -7.21
C PHE A 23 -4.51 -16.99 -6.67
N GLN A 24 -5.06 -18.07 -6.09
CA GLN A 24 -6.41 -18.07 -5.52
C GLN A 24 -6.48 -17.16 -4.29
N THR A 25 -5.47 -17.21 -3.42
CA THR A 25 -5.34 -16.33 -2.25
C THR A 25 -5.23 -14.87 -2.67
N ARG A 26 -4.45 -14.56 -3.73
CA ARG A 26 -4.39 -13.19 -4.29
C ARG A 26 -5.73 -12.63 -4.79
N THR A 27 -6.69 -13.49 -5.15
CA THR A 27 -8.03 -13.04 -5.54
C THR A 27 -8.98 -12.81 -4.35
N ARG A 28 -8.66 -13.37 -3.18
CA ARG A 28 -9.53 -13.40 -1.98
C ARG A 28 -8.98 -12.63 -0.78
N ASN A 29 -7.66 -12.43 -0.73
CA ASN A 29 -6.94 -11.68 0.28
C ASN A 29 -6.27 -10.50 -0.42
N TRP A 30 -6.75 -9.30 -0.12
CA TRP A 30 -6.27 -8.10 -0.76
C TRP A 30 -5.29 -7.36 0.14
N HIS A 31 -4.56 -6.43 -0.46
CA HIS A 31 -3.43 -5.78 0.19
C HIS A 31 -3.82 -4.44 0.81
N PHE A 32 -5.03 -4.31 1.38
CA PHE A 32 -5.44 -3.05 2.04
C PHE A 32 -5.26 -3.16 3.54
N TYR A 33 -5.02 -2.06 4.23
CA TYR A 33 -4.91 -2.07 5.69
C TYR A 33 -5.46 -0.79 6.30
N ASN A 34 -6.39 -0.92 7.23
CA ASN A 34 -6.87 0.21 8.02
C ASN A 34 -7.27 -0.29 9.39
N SER A 35 -6.48 0.01 10.42
CA SER A 35 -6.68 -0.51 11.78
C SER A 35 -8.05 -0.12 12.36
N LYS A 36 -8.60 1.03 11.94
CA LYS A 36 -9.89 1.55 12.42
C LYS A 36 -11.10 0.89 11.74
N GLN A 37 -10.92 0.28 10.56
CA GLN A 37 -12.02 -0.28 9.75
C GLN A 37 -11.97 -1.80 9.62
N GLN A 38 -11.10 -2.51 10.35
CA GLN A 38 -10.94 -3.96 10.24
C GLN A 38 -12.26 -4.74 10.41
N LYS A 39 -13.19 -4.27 11.25
CA LYS A 39 -14.53 -4.88 11.45
C LYS A 39 -15.37 -4.97 10.16
N HIS A 40 -15.05 -4.18 9.14
CA HIS A 40 -15.76 -4.14 7.86
C HIS A 40 -14.98 -4.78 6.71
N ALA A 41 -13.76 -5.25 6.95
CA ALA A 41 -12.88 -5.81 5.92
C ALA A 41 -13.36 -7.16 5.34
N GLN A 42 -14.14 -7.91 6.11
CA GLN A 42 -14.64 -9.20 5.67
C GLN A 42 -15.97 -9.04 4.92
N VAL A 43 -16.00 -9.48 3.67
CA VAL A 43 -17.24 -9.54 2.88
C VAL A 43 -17.39 -10.93 2.27
N ALA A 44 -18.40 -11.67 2.73
CA ALA A 44 -18.57 -13.08 2.40
C ALA A 44 -17.25 -13.85 2.63
N ASN A 45 -16.68 -14.45 1.59
CA ASN A 45 -15.42 -15.22 1.65
C ASN A 45 -14.18 -14.42 1.20
N ILE A 46 -14.29 -13.09 1.12
CA ILE A 46 -13.21 -12.20 0.71
C ILE A 46 -12.75 -11.42 1.95
N ASN A 47 -11.49 -11.57 2.31
CA ASN A 47 -10.84 -10.67 3.27
C ASN A 47 -10.16 -9.55 2.50
N GLN A 48 -10.70 -8.35 2.65
CA GLN A 48 -10.19 -7.16 1.96
C GLN A 48 -8.94 -6.61 2.64
N SER A 49 -8.70 -6.99 3.90
CA SER A 49 -7.53 -6.58 4.68
C SER A 49 -6.35 -7.52 4.48
N MET A 50 -5.14 -6.97 4.53
CA MET A 50 -3.90 -7.74 4.47
C MET A 50 -3.54 -8.43 5.79
N THR A 51 -4.29 -8.21 6.89
CA THR A 51 -3.98 -8.78 8.22
C THR A 51 -3.77 -10.30 8.19
N ASN A 52 -4.63 -11.04 7.47
CA ASN A 52 -4.44 -12.49 7.38
C ASN A 52 -3.21 -12.88 6.56
N LEU A 53 -2.88 -12.13 5.49
CA LEU A 53 -1.66 -12.37 4.71
C LEU A 53 -0.42 -12.11 5.55
N TRP A 54 -0.46 -11.07 6.37
CA TRP A 54 0.58 -10.72 7.31
C TRP A 54 0.80 -11.84 8.33
N ASP A 55 -0.27 -12.30 8.98
CA ASP A 55 -0.20 -13.37 9.98
C ASP A 55 0.26 -14.70 9.35
N GLU A 56 -0.29 -15.08 8.19
CA GLU A 56 0.15 -16.28 7.46
C GLU A 56 1.63 -16.18 7.05
N ALA A 57 2.11 -15.00 6.66
CA ALA A 57 3.51 -14.80 6.30
C ALA A 57 4.44 -14.90 7.52
N LEU A 58 4.04 -14.36 8.67
CA LEU A 58 4.76 -14.53 9.94
C LEU A 58 4.84 -15.99 10.36
N VAL A 59 3.70 -16.70 10.34
CA VAL A 59 3.67 -18.15 10.64
C VAL A 59 4.55 -18.91 9.66
N GLY A 60 4.46 -18.61 8.36
CA GLY A 60 5.31 -19.19 7.33
C GLY A 60 6.81 -18.97 7.59
N PHE A 61 7.21 -17.77 7.99
CA PHE A 61 8.60 -17.49 8.38
C PHE A 61 9.07 -18.36 9.56
N HIS A 62 8.25 -18.50 10.60
CA HIS A 62 8.61 -19.25 11.80
C HIS A 62 8.59 -20.78 11.60
N GLU A 63 7.65 -21.31 10.81
CA GLU A 63 7.45 -22.74 10.64
C GLU A 63 8.38 -23.40 9.61
N ASN A 64 8.90 -22.63 8.66
CA ASN A 64 9.81 -23.14 7.64
C ASN A 64 11.26 -23.13 8.14
N LYS A 65 12.01 -24.21 7.84
CA LYS A 65 13.37 -24.40 8.37
C LYS A 65 14.46 -23.92 7.41
N LYS A 66 14.24 -24.01 6.10
CA LYS A 66 15.25 -23.65 5.10
C LYS A 66 15.34 -22.13 4.99
N LEU A 67 16.56 -21.61 4.89
CA LEU A 67 16.80 -20.17 4.76
C LEU A 67 16.05 -19.57 3.56
N ASN A 68 16.09 -20.23 2.40
CA ASN A 68 15.40 -19.74 1.20
C ASN A 68 13.88 -19.61 1.39
N ASP A 69 13.28 -20.56 2.10
CA ASP A 69 11.84 -20.54 2.39
C ASP A 69 11.51 -19.38 3.34
N LYS A 70 12.33 -19.19 4.39
CA LYS A 70 12.21 -18.04 5.30
C LYS A 70 12.33 -16.71 4.56
N LEU A 71 13.33 -16.58 3.69
CA LEU A 71 13.55 -15.35 2.91
C LEU A 71 12.37 -15.04 1.98
N LEU A 72 11.66 -16.05 1.46
CA LEU A 72 10.44 -15.82 0.70
C LEU A 72 9.36 -15.15 1.56
N PHE A 73 9.18 -15.60 2.82
CA PHE A 73 8.24 -14.98 3.75
C PHE A 73 8.69 -13.60 4.23
N VAL A 74 9.99 -13.37 4.40
CA VAL A 74 10.53 -12.02 4.64
C VAL A 74 10.18 -11.10 3.47
N GLY A 75 10.35 -11.55 2.23
CA GLY A 75 9.94 -10.79 1.04
C GLY A 75 8.43 -10.52 1.00
N ALA A 76 7.60 -11.45 1.46
CA ALA A 76 6.16 -11.24 1.58
C ALA A 76 5.82 -10.17 2.63
N LEU A 77 6.47 -10.20 3.79
CA LEU A 77 6.29 -9.21 4.85
C LEU A 77 6.76 -7.83 4.40
N ALA A 78 7.91 -7.74 3.73
CA ALA A 78 8.42 -6.49 3.15
C ALA A 78 7.41 -5.90 2.16
N HIS A 79 6.92 -6.70 1.20
CA HIS A 79 5.87 -6.29 0.26
C HIS A 79 4.65 -5.68 0.97
N LEU A 80 4.16 -6.30 2.04
CA LEU A 80 3.00 -5.80 2.78
C LEU A 80 3.30 -4.50 3.55
N LEU A 81 4.54 -4.33 4.03
CA LEU A 81 4.98 -3.09 4.67
C LEU A 81 5.10 -1.94 3.68
N GLU A 82 5.60 -2.23 2.47
CA GLU A 82 5.65 -1.28 1.35
C GLU A 82 4.24 -0.83 0.96
N ASP A 83 3.28 -1.76 0.78
CA ASP A 83 1.87 -1.45 0.51
C ASP A 83 1.30 -0.56 1.64
N ALA A 84 1.67 -0.78 2.90
CA ALA A 84 1.24 0.06 4.02
C ALA A 84 1.83 1.50 4.03
N THR A 85 2.75 1.81 3.12
CA THR A 85 3.21 3.19 2.87
C THR A 85 2.42 3.90 1.77
N VAL A 86 1.58 3.19 1.03
CA VAL A 86 0.78 3.76 -0.06
C VAL A 86 -0.57 4.24 0.48
N PRO A 87 -0.94 5.52 0.28
CA PRO A 87 -2.21 6.07 0.77
C PRO A 87 -3.44 5.29 0.35
N ALA A 88 -3.50 4.83 -0.90
CA ALA A 88 -4.62 4.05 -1.41
C ALA A 88 -4.77 2.68 -0.72
N HIS A 89 -3.68 2.11 -0.21
CA HIS A 89 -3.71 0.88 0.57
C HIS A 89 -4.15 1.13 2.03
N ILE A 90 -3.82 2.30 2.59
CA ILE A 90 -4.10 2.67 4.00
C ILE A 90 -5.46 3.37 4.23
N THR A 91 -5.97 4.07 3.22
CA THR A 91 -7.31 4.65 3.17
C THR A 91 -8.14 3.81 2.21
N PRO A 92 -8.36 2.51 2.45
CA PRO A 92 -8.54 1.48 1.41
C PRO A 92 -9.31 1.97 0.19
N ILE A 93 -8.61 2.23 -0.92
CA ILE A 93 -9.19 2.68 -2.18
C ILE A 93 -8.97 1.58 -3.20
N TYR A 94 -10.07 1.02 -3.71
CA TYR A 94 -9.94 -0.13 -4.59
C TYR A 94 -9.18 0.21 -5.89
N HIS A 95 -8.08 -0.51 -6.10
CA HIS A 95 -7.34 -0.60 -7.36
C HIS A 95 -6.91 -2.06 -7.54
N GLY A 96 -6.91 -2.54 -8.79
CA GLY A 96 -6.73 -3.96 -9.10
C GLY A 96 -7.61 -4.47 -10.25
N PRO A 97 -7.78 -5.80 -10.37
CA PRO A 97 -8.46 -6.43 -11.49
C PRO A 97 -9.95 -6.07 -11.61
N THR A 98 -10.38 -5.54 -12.76
CA THR A 98 -11.78 -5.13 -12.97
C THR A 98 -12.77 -6.31 -12.97
N ALA A 99 -12.29 -7.54 -13.18
CA ALA A 99 -13.09 -8.76 -13.14
C ALA A 99 -13.71 -9.05 -11.75
N ILE A 100 -13.20 -8.44 -10.68
CA ILE A 100 -13.73 -8.63 -9.32
C ILE A 100 -15.19 -8.19 -9.18
N LYS A 101 -15.65 -7.30 -10.09
CA LYS A 101 -17.05 -6.85 -10.14
C LYS A 101 -18.04 -8.00 -10.30
N PHE A 102 -17.63 -9.12 -10.88
CA PHE A 102 -18.51 -10.29 -11.07
C PHE A 102 -18.58 -11.19 -9.83
N LEU A 103 -17.61 -11.08 -8.91
CA LEU A 103 -17.57 -11.87 -7.68
C LEU A 103 -18.38 -11.24 -6.54
N ASN A 104 -18.56 -9.92 -6.53
CA ASN A 104 -19.45 -9.21 -5.61
C ASN A 104 -20.06 -7.96 -6.27
N ALA A 105 -21.02 -8.19 -7.16
CA ALA A 105 -21.58 -7.15 -8.03
C ALA A 105 -22.21 -5.97 -7.28
N LYS A 106 -22.79 -6.16 -6.10
CA LYS A 106 -23.51 -5.09 -5.39
C LYS A 106 -22.57 -4.03 -4.82
N GLN A 107 -21.43 -4.44 -4.25
CA GLN A 107 -20.47 -3.50 -3.65
C GLN A 107 -19.31 -3.16 -4.61
N MET A 108 -18.79 -4.16 -5.33
CA MET A 108 -17.59 -3.97 -6.15
C MET A 108 -17.88 -3.37 -7.52
N ALA A 109 -19.07 -3.58 -8.10
CA ALA A 109 -19.37 -2.94 -9.39
C ALA A 109 -19.34 -1.42 -9.30
N LYS A 110 -19.79 -0.84 -8.18
CA LYS A 110 -19.72 0.60 -7.94
C LYS A 110 -18.27 1.10 -7.90
N LEU A 111 -17.40 0.42 -7.15
CA LEU A 111 -15.99 0.77 -7.01
C LEU A 111 -15.22 0.60 -8.33
N VAL A 112 -15.45 -0.52 -9.03
CA VAL A 112 -14.79 -0.82 -10.31
C VAL A 112 -15.26 0.13 -11.41
N ASN A 113 -16.57 0.39 -11.53
CA ASN A 113 -17.09 1.28 -12.56
C ASN A 113 -16.55 2.70 -12.38
N TYR A 114 -16.55 3.19 -11.14
CA TYR A 114 -15.98 4.49 -10.78
C TYR A 114 -14.52 4.65 -11.26
N MET A 115 -13.68 3.62 -11.08
CA MET A 115 -12.27 3.67 -11.49
C MET A 115 -12.02 3.35 -12.96
N LYS A 116 -12.89 2.56 -13.60
CA LYS A 116 -12.67 2.11 -14.99
C LYS A 116 -12.71 3.26 -15.99
N GLU A 117 -13.49 4.29 -15.72
CA GLU A 117 -13.59 5.49 -16.58
C GLU A 117 -12.31 6.33 -16.58
N ARG A 118 -11.44 6.15 -15.57
CA ARG A 118 -10.21 6.92 -15.34
C ARG A 118 -8.95 6.06 -15.44
N SER A 119 -9.07 4.76 -15.66
CA SER A 119 -7.92 3.85 -15.81
C SER A 119 -7.46 3.78 -17.26
N ASP A 120 -6.16 3.86 -17.47
CA ASP A 120 -5.50 3.59 -18.77
C ASP A 120 -5.74 2.14 -19.25
N SER A 121 -6.19 1.24 -18.37
CA SER A 121 -6.41 -0.18 -18.65
C SER A 121 -7.84 -0.61 -18.38
N ARG A 122 -8.40 -1.37 -19.34
CA ARG A 122 -9.73 -1.98 -19.23
C ARG A 122 -9.77 -3.15 -18.23
N PHE A 123 -8.61 -3.71 -17.88
CA PHE A 123 -8.49 -4.95 -17.12
C PHE A 123 -7.98 -4.76 -15.69
N VAL A 124 -7.17 -3.72 -15.45
CA VAL A 124 -6.56 -3.43 -14.15
C VAL A 124 -6.65 -1.94 -13.89
N ILE A 125 -7.04 -1.58 -12.67
CA ILE A 125 -6.98 -0.22 -12.14
C ILE A 125 -5.65 -0.09 -11.40
N HIS A 126 -4.89 0.95 -11.70
CA HIS A 126 -3.61 1.23 -11.04
C HIS A 126 -3.76 2.44 -10.11
N ASP A 127 -3.09 2.43 -8.96
CA ASP A 127 -2.84 3.66 -8.23
C ASP A 127 -1.74 4.46 -8.96
N ASN A 128 -1.88 5.78 -9.00
CA ASN A 128 -0.90 6.63 -9.69
C ASN A 128 0.36 6.83 -8.87
N LEU A 129 0.30 6.67 -7.54
CA LEU A 129 1.51 6.72 -6.71
C LEU A 129 2.49 5.58 -7.06
N ASP A 130 2.00 4.39 -7.40
CA ASP A 130 2.84 3.25 -7.82
C ASP A 130 3.68 3.55 -9.06
N LYS A 131 3.25 4.52 -9.88
CA LYS A 131 3.95 4.92 -11.11
C LYS A 131 5.00 6.00 -10.85
N TYR A 132 5.07 6.57 -9.64
CA TYR A 132 5.93 7.71 -9.36
C TYR A 132 7.41 7.27 -9.29
N PRO A 133 8.33 7.98 -9.97
CA PRO A 133 9.71 7.55 -10.06
C PRO A 133 10.40 7.60 -8.69
N VAL A 134 11.15 6.54 -8.39
CA VAL A 134 11.99 6.46 -7.20
C VAL A 134 13.30 7.24 -7.44
N GLU A 135 13.50 8.33 -6.71
CA GLU A 135 14.74 9.12 -6.78
C GLU A 135 15.86 8.47 -5.95
N VAL A 136 16.45 7.40 -6.50
CA VAL A 136 17.47 6.55 -5.84
C VAL A 136 18.63 7.34 -5.28
N SER A 137 19.14 8.36 -5.99
CA SER A 137 20.28 9.18 -5.53
C SER A 137 19.96 9.96 -4.25
N LYS A 138 18.78 10.60 -4.19
CA LYS A 138 18.32 11.34 -3.00
C LYS A 138 18.06 10.40 -1.83
N LEU A 139 17.42 9.26 -2.07
CA LEU A 139 17.17 8.26 -1.02
C LEU A 139 18.48 7.72 -0.44
N ARG A 140 19.45 7.36 -1.30
CA ARG A 140 20.80 6.94 -0.85
C ARG A 140 21.49 8.02 -0.03
N ALA A 141 21.40 9.29 -0.44
CA ALA A 141 21.99 10.40 0.31
C ALA A 141 21.36 10.54 1.70
N LYS A 142 20.02 10.47 1.81
CA LYS A 142 19.30 10.51 3.10
C LYS A 142 19.66 9.32 4.00
N LEU A 143 19.69 8.10 3.44
CA LEU A 143 20.03 6.90 4.19
C LEU A 143 21.47 6.92 4.71
N ARG A 144 22.42 7.49 3.95
CA ARG A 144 23.82 7.66 4.40
C ARG A 144 23.96 8.67 5.54
N GLN A 145 23.07 9.66 5.62
CA GLN A 145 23.06 10.65 6.71
C GLN A 145 22.48 10.09 8.01
N LYS A 146 21.58 9.10 7.92
CA LYS A 146 21.07 8.36 9.09
C LYS A 146 22.13 7.33 9.52
N THR A 147 22.90 7.68 10.55
CA THR A 147 24.03 6.89 11.09
C THR A 147 23.65 5.44 11.43
N SER A 148 24.28 4.47 10.76
CA SER A 148 24.31 3.00 10.98
C SER A 148 22.95 2.29 11.13
N CYS A 149 22.75 1.16 10.44
CA CYS A 149 21.57 0.30 10.60
C CYS A 149 21.23 0.01 12.07
N GLY A 150 22.24 -0.04 12.95
CA GLY A 150 22.09 -0.21 14.39
C GLY A 150 21.30 0.89 15.15
N SER A 151 21.10 2.09 14.57
CA SER A 151 20.21 3.10 15.18
C SER A 151 18.73 2.88 14.82
N LEU A 152 18.45 2.26 13.67
CA LEU A 152 17.11 1.81 13.28
C LEU A 152 16.70 0.55 14.06
N ALA A 153 17.67 -0.27 14.50
CA ALA A 153 17.48 -1.50 15.25
C ALA A 153 17.13 -1.32 16.74
N LYS A 154 17.40 -0.13 17.33
CA LYS A 154 17.20 0.12 18.78
C LYS A 154 15.76 0.37 19.22
N SER A 155 14.80 0.40 18.30
CA SER A 155 13.40 0.45 18.68
C SER A 155 12.93 -0.96 19.03
N GLU A 156 12.51 -1.20 20.27
CA GLU A 156 11.79 -2.41 20.70
C GLU A 156 10.48 -2.59 19.93
N ASN A 157 10.59 -2.99 18.67
CA ASN A 157 9.46 -3.19 17.78
C ASN A 157 9.40 -4.66 17.43
N SER A 158 8.42 -5.37 17.99
CA SER A 158 8.03 -6.65 17.45
C SER A 158 7.65 -6.45 15.98
N VAL A 159 7.95 -7.45 15.13
CA VAL A 159 7.57 -7.41 13.72
C VAL A 159 6.08 -7.10 13.58
N SER A 160 5.25 -7.69 14.44
CA SER A 160 3.81 -7.45 14.53
C SER A 160 3.38 -5.97 14.62
N ASN A 161 4.24 -5.09 15.14
CA ASN A 161 3.94 -3.66 15.26
C ASN A 161 4.36 -2.84 14.03
N LEU A 162 5.23 -3.36 13.15
CA LEU A 162 5.75 -2.61 12.00
C LEU A 162 4.63 -2.19 11.03
N LEU A 163 3.65 -3.07 10.80
CA LEU A 163 2.50 -2.78 9.93
C LEU A 163 1.67 -1.59 10.45
N LEU A 164 1.35 -1.61 11.76
CA LEU A 164 0.61 -0.53 12.41
C LEU A 164 1.41 0.79 12.44
N GLN A 165 2.73 0.72 12.57
CA GLN A 165 3.59 1.90 12.52
C GLN A 165 3.64 2.52 11.13
N ASN A 166 3.75 1.71 10.07
CA ASN A 166 3.67 2.21 8.70
C ASN A 166 2.31 2.84 8.41
N GLU A 167 1.21 2.18 8.81
CA GLU A 167 -0.12 2.76 8.69
C GLU A 167 -0.20 4.14 9.37
N ARG A 168 0.27 4.25 10.63
CA ARG A 168 0.25 5.51 11.38
C ARG A 168 1.09 6.59 10.72
N PHE A 169 2.29 6.24 10.23
CA PHE A 169 3.15 7.17 9.51
C PHE A 169 2.43 7.71 8.26
N THR A 170 1.87 6.83 7.45
CA THR A 170 1.13 7.19 6.24
C THR A 170 -0.07 8.07 6.55
N GLN A 171 -0.86 7.72 7.57
CA GLN A 171 -1.99 8.52 8.04
C GLN A 171 -1.55 9.92 8.50
N ILE A 172 -0.47 10.03 9.28
CA ILE A 172 0.06 11.33 9.71
C ILE A 172 0.49 12.16 8.49
N LEU A 173 1.21 11.55 7.55
CA LEU A 173 1.66 12.25 6.35
C LEU A 173 0.47 12.73 5.50
N LEU A 174 -0.61 11.95 5.43
CA LEU A 174 -1.84 12.33 4.73
C LEU A 174 -2.51 13.55 5.33
N GLU A 175 -2.42 13.76 6.64
CA GLU A 175 -2.97 14.94 7.31
C GLU A 175 -2.05 16.17 7.22
N THR A 176 -0.87 16.06 6.59
CA THR A 176 0.02 17.22 6.43
C THR A 176 -0.49 18.19 5.35
N PRO A 177 -0.40 19.51 5.57
CA PRO A 177 -0.76 20.50 4.57
C PRO A 177 0.07 20.38 3.30
N ILE A 178 -0.55 20.65 2.16
CA ILE A 178 0.16 20.78 0.90
C ILE A 178 0.78 22.18 0.86
N ILE A 179 2.09 22.25 0.64
CA ILE A 179 2.82 23.52 0.54
C ILE A 179 2.16 24.39 -0.54
N GLU A 180 1.98 25.68 -0.23
CA GLU A 180 1.29 26.69 -1.05
C GLU A 180 -0.22 26.43 -1.29
N CYS A 181 -0.80 25.43 -0.62
CA CYS A 181 -2.21 25.10 -0.73
C CYS A 181 -2.82 24.90 0.67
N SER A 182 -2.89 25.98 1.44
CA SER A 182 -3.24 25.98 2.88
C SER A 182 -4.60 25.36 3.23
N ASN A 183 -5.54 25.30 2.27
CA ASN A 183 -6.86 24.71 2.47
C ASN A 183 -6.88 23.20 2.21
N PHE A 184 -5.77 22.62 1.77
CA PHE A 184 -5.68 21.23 1.36
C PHE A 184 -4.58 20.50 2.13
N VAL A 185 -4.89 19.24 2.44
CA VAL A 185 -3.93 18.27 2.97
C VAL A 185 -3.76 17.17 1.93
N TRP A 186 -2.74 16.33 2.06
CA TRP A 186 -2.53 15.24 1.11
C TRP A 186 -3.72 14.28 1.04
N LYS A 187 -4.40 14.06 2.16
CA LYS A 187 -5.64 13.27 2.21
C LYS A 187 -6.73 13.78 1.27
N SER A 188 -6.71 15.05 0.86
CA SER A 188 -7.72 15.64 -0.02
C SER A 188 -7.82 14.98 -1.40
N PHE A 189 -6.85 14.17 -1.84
CA PHE A 189 -6.97 13.34 -3.06
C PHE A 189 -7.84 12.09 -2.88
N TRP A 190 -8.23 11.77 -1.64
CA TRP A 190 -8.97 10.57 -1.28
C TRP A 190 -10.14 10.91 -0.35
N THR A 191 -11.23 10.15 -0.48
CA THR A 191 -12.35 10.17 0.45
C THR A 191 -12.29 8.90 1.30
N PRO A 192 -12.20 9.02 2.63
CA PRO A 192 -12.18 7.84 3.50
C PRO A 192 -13.48 7.04 3.40
N PRO A 193 -13.45 5.74 3.77
CA PRO A 193 -14.66 4.93 3.85
C PRO A 193 -15.67 5.52 4.84
N LYS A 194 -16.96 5.30 4.57
CA LYS A 194 -18.04 5.57 5.51
C LYS A 194 -18.00 4.61 6.71
N GLU A 195 -18.76 4.91 7.76
CA GLU A 195 -18.72 4.14 9.02
C GLU A 195 -19.00 2.63 8.86
N ASN A 196 -19.78 2.23 7.87
CA ASN A 196 -20.16 0.84 7.58
C ASN A 196 -19.53 0.29 6.29
N GLU A 197 -18.55 0.98 5.74
CA GLU A 197 -17.83 0.59 4.51
C GLU A 197 -16.36 0.34 4.85
N TYR A 198 -15.72 -0.58 4.14
CA TYR A 198 -14.26 -0.77 4.24
C TYR A 198 -13.50 0.10 3.24
N PHE A 199 -14.05 0.22 2.03
CA PHE A 199 -13.44 0.98 0.94
C PHE A 199 -13.93 2.43 0.91
N GLY A 200 -12.97 3.34 0.78
CA GLY A 200 -13.20 4.72 0.35
C GLY A 200 -13.24 4.84 -1.17
N ARG A 201 -12.95 6.05 -1.65
CA ARG A 201 -12.85 6.37 -3.09
C ARG A 201 -11.82 7.48 -3.33
N TYR A 202 -11.36 7.66 -4.55
CA TYR A 202 -10.62 8.88 -4.87
C TYR A 202 -11.55 10.09 -4.74
N ASN A 203 -10.98 11.25 -4.43
CA ASN A 203 -11.76 12.49 -4.43
C ASN A 203 -11.74 13.08 -5.84
N ILE A 204 -12.74 12.71 -6.65
CA ILE A 204 -12.96 13.31 -7.99
C ILE A 204 -14.20 14.20 -8.02
N GLU A 205 -14.78 14.50 -6.86
CA GLU A 205 -15.87 15.47 -6.76
C GLU A 205 -15.36 16.82 -7.26
N ASN A 206 -16.25 17.66 -7.82
CA ASN A 206 -15.89 18.94 -8.41
C ASN A 206 -14.79 18.86 -9.49
N GLU A 207 -14.76 17.75 -10.25
CA GLU A 207 -13.77 17.49 -11.29
C GLU A 207 -12.32 17.43 -10.78
N ASN A 208 -12.14 17.16 -9.49
CA ASN A 208 -10.82 17.04 -8.88
C ASN A 208 -9.96 15.98 -9.57
N ILE A 209 -8.68 16.31 -9.69
CA ILE A 209 -7.66 15.45 -10.29
C ILE A 209 -7.28 14.29 -9.38
N LEU A 210 -6.78 13.21 -9.97
CA LEU A 210 -6.11 12.16 -9.20
C LEU A 210 -4.70 12.63 -8.80
N PHE A 211 -4.13 11.97 -7.79
CA PHE A 211 -2.75 12.19 -7.42
C PHE A 211 -1.82 11.98 -8.64
N GLY A 212 -0.88 12.91 -8.85
CA GLY A 212 0.08 12.86 -9.95
C GLY A 212 -0.43 13.34 -11.31
N GLU A 213 -1.69 13.76 -11.41
CA GLU A 213 -2.24 14.35 -12.63
C GLU A 213 -2.06 15.88 -12.67
N LYS A 214 -2.21 16.44 -13.87
CA LYS A 214 -2.28 17.91 -14.05
C LYS A 214 -3.73 18.37 -13.90
N GLY A 215 -3.93 19.47 -13.19
CA GLY A 215 -5.21 20.16 -13.08
C GLY A 215 -5.39 20.81 -11.71
N ASN A 216 -6.61 20.79 -11.17
CA ASN A 216 -6.93 21.47 -9.92
C ASN A 216 -7.53 20.52 -8.89
N LEU A 217 -7.18 20.76 -7.64
CA LEU A 217 -7.88 20.25 -6.48
C LEU A 217 -8.72 21.38 -5.90
N THR A 218 -10.02 21.16 -5.74
CA THR A 218 -11.00 22.16 -5.32
C THR A 218 -11.78 21.69 -4.10
N ASP A 219 -12.13 22.62 -3.21
CA ASP A 219 -12.97 22.36 -2.04
C ASP A 219 -14.41 22.86 -2.26
N SER A 220 -15.29 22.61 -1.28
CA SER A 220 -16.70 23.03 -1.33
C SER A 220 -16.90 24.55 -1.28
N ASN A 221 -15.89 25.30 -0.85
CA ASN A 221 -15.92 26.76 -0.74
C ASN A 221 -15.36 27.45 -1.99
N GLY A 222 -14.96 26.68 -3.01
CA GLY A 222 -14.38 27.18 -4.25
C GLY A 222 -12.89 27.54 -4.13
N ALA A 223 -12.22 27.19 -3.02
CA ALA A 223 -10.76 27.27 -3.00
C ALA A 223 -10.20 26.24 -3.98
N SER A 224 -9.09 26.59 -4.63
CA SER A 224 -8.46 25.76 -5.65
C SER A 224 -6.95 25.73 -5.46
N CYS A 225 -6.35 24.58 -5.72
CA CYS A 225 -4.92 24.33 -5.73
C CYS A 225 -4.55 23.68 -7.05
N SER A 226 -3.79 24.39 -7.88
CA SER A 226 -3.35 23.89 -9.18
C SER A 226 -2.10 23.03 -9.07
N PHE A 227 -2.02 21.98 -9.87
CA PHE A 227 -0.88 21.08 -9.98
C PHE A 227 -0.52 20.87 -11.45
N ASP A 228 0.79 20.80 -11.71
CA ASP A 228 1.32 20.28 -12.98
C ASP A 228 1.67 18.78 -12.87
N LYS A 229 1.82 18.12 -14.02
CA LYS A 229 2.16 16.68 -14.05
C LYS A 229 3.48 16.37 -13.35
N ASP A 230 4.46 17.27 -13.47
CA ASP A 230 5.79 17.17 -12.88
C ASP A 230 5.95 18.07 -11.64
N ASP A 231 4.85 18.31 -10.91
CA ASP A 231 4.86 19.12 -9.71
C ASP A 231 5.81 18.54 -8.64
N VAL A 232 6.68 19.40 -8.10
CA VAL A 232 7.67 19.00 -7.09
C VAL A 232 7.01 18.50 -5.81
N ARG A 233 5.82 18.99 -5.47
CA ARG A 233 5.09 18.62 -4.26
C ARG A 233 4.71 17.14 -4.29
N TYR A 234 4.26 16.63 -5.43
CA TYR A 234 3.97 15.20 -5.61
C TYR A 234 5.23 14.35 -5.41
N ARG A 235 6.35 14.74 -6.05
CA ARG A 235 7.64 14.04 -5.91
C ARG A 235 8.11 13.98 -4.47
N GLU A 236 8.05 15.11 -3.76
CA GLU A 236 8.50 15.19 -2.37
C GLU A 236 7.63 14.36 -1.43
N PHE A 237 6.31 14.35 -1.64
CA PHE A 237 5.39 13.50 -0.89
C PHE A 237 5.70 12.01 -1.13
N ALA A 238 5.77 11.58 -2.39
CA ALA A 238 6.09 10.20 -2.75
C ALA A 238 7.45 9.76 -2.19
N GLN A 239 8.47 10.62 -2.20
CA GLN A 239 9.77 10.33 -1.62
C GLN A 239 9.76 10.07 -0.12
N LYS A 240 8.88 10.74 0.64
CA LYS A 240 8.75 10.47 2.09
C LYS A 240 8.20 9.07 2.33
N LEU A 241 7.25 8.63 1.49
CA LEU A 241 6.68 7.29 1.55
C LEU A 241 7.70 6.22 1.12
N HIS A 242 8.41 6.43 0.01
CA HIS A 242 9.50 5.53 -0.42
C HIS A 242 10.60 5.39 0.63
N LEU A 243 10.97 6.49 1.30
CA LEU A 243 11.95 6.45 2.38
C LEU A 243 11.45 5.63 3.58
N GLN A 244 10.18 5.82 3.96
CA GLN A 244 9.57 5.05 5.05
C GLN A 244 9.52 3.55 4.72
N ALA A 245 9.20 3.19 3.48
CA ALA A 245 9.19 1.79 3.03
C ALA A 245 10.56 1.14 3.25
N ILE A 246 11.62 1.79 2.74
CA ILE A 246 13.00 1.32 2.89
C ILE A 246 13.42 1.22 4.36
N GLU A 247 13.11 2.24 5.17
CA GLU A 247 13.47 2.23 6.59
C GLU A 247 12.78 1.11 7.37
N THR A 248 11.53 0.81 7.02
CA THR A 248 10.79 -0.27 7.66
C THR A 248 11.23 -1.65 7.17
N ASP A 249 11.62 -1.80 5.91
CA ASP A 249 12.24 -3.03 5.42
C ASP A 249 13.56 -3.33 6.12
N VAL A 250 14.40 -2.31 6.33
CA VAL A 250 15.65 -2.47 7.10
C VAL A 250 15.34 -2.94 8.53
N ARG A 251 14.31 -2.38 9.19
CA ARG A 251 13.88 -2.83 10.53
C ARG A 251 13.35 -4.26 10.52
N LEU A 252 12.60 -4.64 9.49
CA LEU A 252 12.12 -6.01 9.32
C LEU A 252 13.29 -6.99 9.23
N LEU A 253 14.26 -6.69 8.36
CA LEU A 253 15.45 -7.52 8.16
C LEU A 253 16.29 -7.64 9.44
N GLU A 254 16.51 -6.53 10.14
CA GLU A 254 17.20 -6.51 11.44
C GLU A 254 16.45 -7.36 12.47
N THR A 255 15.12 -7.30 12.52
CA THR A 255 14.34 -8.03 13.54
C THR A 255 14.24 -9.53 13.26
N LEU A 256 14.25 -9.93 11.99
CA LEU A 256 14.03 -11.32 11.58
C LEU A 256 15.31 -12.10 11.27
N LEU A 257 16.38 -11.43 10.83
CA LEU A 257 17.55 -12.08 10.25
C LEU A 257 18.88 -11.73 10.93
N LEU A 258 18.92 -10.70 11.79
CA LEU A 258 20.13 -10.23 12.48
C LEU A 258 19.97 -10.36 14.01
#